data_AF-A0A4U5UIM6-F1
#
_entry.id   AF-A0A4U5UIM6-F1
#
_cell.length_a   1.000
_cell.length_b   1.000
_cell.length_c   1.000
_cell.angle_alpha   90.00
_cell.angle_beta   90.00
_cell.angle_gamma   90.00
#
_symmetry.space_group_name_H-M   'P 1'
#
loop_
_entity.id
_entity.type
_entity.pdbx_description
1 polymer ?
#
loop_
_entity_poly.entity_id
_entity_poly.type
_entity_poly.pdbx_seq_one_letter_code
_entity_poly.pdbx_strand_id
1 'polypeptide(L)'
;MVGFVKMSGYSLFRIVTNTNNAATLLCRTSRLSRTQTCGYAKKVVAKGKGKGMAKEEFKGPEVCKDPIRLTSYAVGVNIFKQGEDPQLKPPEEYPEWLFKLNLGEAKKLHELDTDTWEYWKRLRKENMWRFNRLHKGKKF
;
A
#
# COMPACT_ATOMS: atom_id res chain seq x y z
N MET A 1 21.01 17.83 51.89
CA MET A 1 19.87 17.45 51.03
C MET A 1 19.92 18.37 49.81
N VAL A 2 20.61 17.95 48.75
CA VAL A 2 20.91 18.80 47.58
C VAL A 2 19.81 18.57 46.55
N GLY A 3 18.86 19.50 46.50
CA GLY A 3 17.73 19.48 45.57
C GLY A 3 18.18 19.89 44.17
N PHE A 4 17.98 19.00 43.21
CA PHE A 4 18.24 19.22 41.79
C PHE A 4 17.13 20.11 41.20
N VAL A 5 17.47 21.35 40.89
CA VAL A 5 16.61 22.34 40.21
C VAL A 5 16.52 21.97 38.74
N LYS A 6 15.31 21.69 38.24
CA LYS A 6 15.05 21.51 36.80
C LYS A 6 14.61 22.85 36.20
N MET A 7 15.47 23.41 35.35
CA MET A 7 15.25 24.57 34.50
C MET A 7 14.03 24.37 33.59
N SER A 8 13.05 25.25 33.69
CA SER A 8 12.77 26.36 32.76
C SER A 8 12.34 25.91 31.37
N GLY A 9 11.03 25.66 31.22
CA GLY A 9 10.34 25.65 29.94
C GLY A 9 9.94 27.08 29.57
N TYR A 10 10.50 27.59 28.49
CA TYR A 10 10.16 28.88 27.91
C TYR A 10 8.83 28.80 27.14
N SER A 11 7.96 29.77 27.41
CA SER A 11 7.22 30.59 26.42
C SER A 11 5.82 30.91 26.92
N LEU A 12 5.72 32.07 27.59
CA LEU A 12 4.47 32.72 27.98
C LEU A 12 3.93 33.47 26.76
N PHE A 13 2.97 32.88 26.04
CA PHE A 13 2.07 33.71 25.23
C PHE A 13 1.05 34.37 26.15
N ARG A 14 1.21 35.67 26.37
CA ARG A 14 0.19 36.52 26.99
C ARG A 14 -0.97 36.66 26.01
N ILE A 15 -2.14 36.18 26.39
CA ILE A 15 -3.40 36.63 25.80
C ILE A 15 -4.19 37.29 26.92
N VAL A 16 -4.29 38.61 26.83
CA VAL A 16 -5.23 39.43 27.60
C VAL A 16 -6.61 39.18 26.99
N THR A 17 -7.57 38.67 27.77
CA THR A 17 -8.98 38.75 27.39
C THR A 17 -9.76 39.52 28.44
N ASN A 18 -10.24 40.66 27.96
CA ASN A 18 -11.13 41.62 28.58
C ASN A 18 -12.39 40.93 29.13
N THR A 19 -12.80 41.32 30.34
CA THR A 19 -14.07 40.92 30.96
C THR A 19 -15.23 41.51 30.17
N ASN A 20 -16.28 40.73 29.92
CA ASN A 20 -17.69 41.08 30.22
C ASN A 20 -18.67 40.06 29.62
N ASN A 21 -19.44 39.46 30.53
CA ASN A 21 -20.85 39.09 30.43
C ASN A 21 -21.35 38.05 29.40
N ALA A 22 -21.90 36.99 29.98
CA ALA A 22 -23.21 36.41 29.69
C ALA A 22 -23.51 35.97 28.24
N ALA A 23 -23.36 34.67 27.99
CA ALA A 23 -24.47 33.78 27.63
C ALA A 23 -23.90 32.38 27.37
N THR A 24 -24.10 31.48 28.31
CA THR A 24 -24.02 30.04 28.12
C THR A 24 -25.00 29.60 27.03
N LEU A 25 -24.53 29.48 25.79
CA LEU A 25 -25.20 28.69 24.75
C LEU A 25 -24.41 27.39 24.57
N LEU A 26 -24.88 26.36 25.28
CA LEU A 26 -24.48 24.98 25.08
C LEU A 26 -24.97 24.52 23.69
N CYS A 27 -24.18 24.77 22.64
CA CYS A 27 -24.30 24.00 21.41
C CYS A 27 -23.79 22.58 21.65
N ARG A 28 -24.61 21.74 22.30
CA ARG A 28 -24.51 20.28 22.24
C ARG A 28 -24.89 19.86 20.82
N THR A 29 -23.99 20.03 19.86
CA THR A 29 -24.04 19.22 18.65
C THR A 29 -23.57 17.83 19.05
N SER A 30 -24.51 16.96 19.41
CA SER A 30 -24.24 15.53 19.45
C SER A 30 -23.92 15.10 18.02
N ARG A 31 -22.66 15.20 17.61
CA ARG A 31 -22.16 14.37 16.52
C ARG A 31 -22.26 12.95 17.04
N LEU A 32 -23.37 12.29 16.74
CA LEU A 32 -23.41 10.83 16.65
C LEU A 32 -22.29 10.47 15.68
N SER A 33 -21.11 10.17 16.22
CA SER A 33 -20.06 9.48 15.49
C SER A 33 -20.65 8.11 15.17
N ARG A 34 -21.38 8.03 14.04
CA ARG A 34 -21.73 6.76 13.41
C ARG A 34 -20.42 6.17 12.95
N THR A 35 -19.76 5.47 13.86
CA THR A 35 -18.59 4.63 13.57
C THR A 35 -19.07 3.61 12.55
N GLN A 36 -18.72 3.81 11.28
CA GLN A 36 -18.95 2.79 10.27
C GLN A 36 -18.02 1.63 10.60
N THR A 37 -18.55 0.60 11.24
CA THR A 37 -17.83 -0.66 11.42
C THR A 37 -17.92 -1.41 10.10
N CYS A 38 -16.84 -1.43 9.33
CA CYS A 38 -16.75 -2.38 8.22
C CYS A 38 -16.75 -3.80 8.82
N GLY A 39 -17.85 -4.52 8.66
CA GLY A 39 -18.00 -5.92 9.06
C GLY A 39 -17.13 -6.85 8.21
N TYR A 40 -15.82 -6.83 8.41
CA TYR A 40 -14.93 -7.79 7.75
C TYR A 40 -14.98 -9.15 8.46
N ALA A 41 -15.30 -10.18 7.67
CA ALA A 41 -15.15 -11.62 7.89
C ALA A 41 -15.53 -12.18 9.27
N LYS A 42 -16.77 -12.68 9.41
CA LYS A 42 -17.12 -13.67 10.43
C LYS A 42 -16.24 -14.91 10.21
N LYS A 43 -15.43 -15.30 11.20
CA LYS A 43 -14.76 -16.61 11.18
C LYS A 43 -15.82 -17.68 10.98
N VAL A 44 -15.77 -18.39 9.85
CA VAL A 44 -16.56 -19.59 9.64
C VAL A 44 -16.13 -20.62 10.68
N VAL A 45 -16.98 -20.80 11.69
CA VAL A 45 -16.91 -21.94 12.59
C VAL A 45 -17.13 -23.17 11.70
N ALA A 46 -16.10 -23.98 11.54
CA ALA A 46 -16.15 -25.20 10.75
C ALA A 46 -17.18 -26.16 11.35
N LYS A 47 -18.40 -26.12 10.82
CA LYS A 47 -19.41 -27.17 11.03
C LYS A 47 -19.22 -28.18 9.90
N GLY A 48 -18.77 -29.37 10.27
CA GLY A 48 -18.29 -30.39 9.35
C GLY A 48 -19.35 -31.01 8.44
N LYS A 49 -18.82 -31.80 7.49
CA LYS A 49 -19.48 -32.75 6.59
C LYS A 49 -20.34 -32.15 5.47
N GLY A 50 -19.68 -31.84 4.37
CA GLY A 50 -20.24 -31.75 3.02
C GLY A 50 -19.29 -32.44 2.04
N LYS A 51 -19.84 -33.32 1.20
CA LYS A 51 -19.17 -34.26 0.29
C LYS A 51 -18.07 -33.59 -0.54
N GLY A 52 -17.01 -34.37 -0.81
CA GLY A 52 -15.85 -33.97 -1.59
C GLY A 52 -16.23 -33.26 -2.89
N MET A 53 -16.04 -31.94 -2.89
CA MET A 53 -15.77 -31.24 -4.13
C MET A 53 -14.40 -31.76 -4.54
N ALA A 54 -14.37 -32.58 -5.59
CA ALA A 54 -13.14 -32.85 -6.30
C ALA A 54 -12.44 -31.50 -6.45
N LYS A 55 -11.25 -31.39 -5.87
CA LYS A 55 -10.34 -30.31 -6.23
C LYS A 55 -10.03 -30.60 -7.69
N GLU A 56 -10.86 -30.10 -8.60
CA GLU A 56 -10.51 -29.95 -9.98
C GLU A 56 -9.30 -29.02 -9.95
N GLU A 57 -8.14 -29.66 -10.00
CA GLU A 57 -6.87 -28.97 -10.02
C GLU A 57 -6.88 -28.19 -11.32
N PHE A 58 -7.14 -26.89 -11.23
CA PHE A 58 -7.14 -25.97 -12.35
C PHE A 58 -5.71 -25.96 -12.91
N LYS A 59 -5.41 -26.90 -13.80
CA LYS A 59 -4.15 -26.92 -14.52
C LYS A 59 -4.13 -25.67 -15.37
N GLY A 60 -3.10 -24.85 -15.18
CA GLY A 60 -2.90 -23.68 -16.01
C GLY A 60 -2.83 -24.08 -17.50
N PRO A 61 -3.10 -23.14 -18.41
CA PRO A 61 -2.98 -23.38 -19.83
C PRO A 61 -1.58 -23.91 -20.18
N GLU A 62 -1.51 -24.81 -21.14
CA GLU A 62 -0.25 -25.40 -21.57
C GLU A 62 0.67 -24.32 -22.16
N VAL A 63 1.92 -24.29 -21.66
CA VAL A 63 2.92 -23.32 -22.10
C VAL A 63 3.74 -23.92 -23.24
N CYS A 64 3.86 -23.19 -24.35
CA CYS A 64 4.71 -23.59 -25.47
C CYS A 64 6.18 -23.68 -25.04
N LYS A 65 6.88 -24.75 -25.46
CA LYS A 65 8.30 -24.99 -25.13
C LYS A 65 9.24 -24.77 -26.31
N ASP A 66 8.71 -24.36 -27.46
CA ASP A 66 9.47 -24.20 -28.69
C ASP A 66 10.25 -22.87 -28.68
N PRO A 67 11.60 -22.90 -28.78
CA PRO A 67 12.43 -21.70 -28.62
C PRO A 67 12.20 -20.67 -29.74
N ILE A 68 11.98 -21.14 -30.97
CA ILE A 68 11.77 -20.28 -32.14
C ILE A 68 10.46 -19.48 -31.98
N ARG A 69 9.39 -20.15 -31.54
CA ARG A 69 8.09 -19.51 -31.32
C ARG A 69 8.13 -18.48 -30.19
N LEU A 70 8.81 -18.80 -29.08
CA LEU A 70 8.98 -17.89 -27.94
C LEU A 70 9.80 -16.63 -28.26
N THR A 71 10.73 -16.73 -29.21
CA THR A 71 11.57 -15.58 -29.63
C THR A 71 10.91 -14.73 -30.70
N SER A 72 9.98 -15.29 -31.47
CA SER A 72 9.36 -14.61 -32.62
C SER A 72 7.98 -14.03 -32.28
N TYR A 73 7.24 -14.67 -31.37
CA TYR A 73 5.87 -14.30 -31.02
C TYR A 73 5.74 -14.08 -29.51
N ALA A 74 4.87 -13.15 -29.12
CA ALA A 74 4.51 -12.94 -27.72
C ALA A 74 3.45 -13.97 -27.30
N VAL A 75 3.89 -15.21 -27.08
CA VAL A 75 3.01 -16.34 -26.73
C VAL A 75 2.27 -16.06 -25.42
N GLY A 76 0.95 -16.23 -25.42
CA GLY A 76 0.11 -16.06 -24.22
C GLY A 76 -0.42 -14.64 -24.03
N VAL A 77 -0.22 -13.74 -25.00
CA VAL A 77 -0.82 -12.41 -25.00
C VAL A 77 -2.26 -12.45 -25.51
N ASN A 78 -2.58 -13.34 -26.46
CA ASN A 78 -3.95 -13.48 -26.94
C ASN A 78 -4.81 -14.28 -25.94
N ILE A 79 -5.81 -13.62 -25.35
CA ILE A 79 -6.78 -14.24 -24.43
C ILE A 79 -8.05 -14.76 -25.13
N PHE A 80 -8.23 -14.43 -26.41
CA PHE A 80 -9.41 -14.82 -27.18
C PHE A 80 -9.24 -16.23 -27.75
N LYS A 81 -10.36 -16.97 -27.87
CA LYS A 81 -10.36 -18.32 -28.46
C LYS A 81 -10.02 -18.32 -29.95
N GLN A 82 -10.30 -17.22 -30.62
CA GLN A 82 -10.01 -16.98 -32.02
C GLN A 82 -8.97 -15.87 -32.13
N GLY A 83 -8.01 -16.04 -33.02
CA GLY A 83 -6.90 -15.13 -33.23
C GLY A 83 -5.56 -15.76 -32.89
N GLU A 84 -4.50 -15.16 -33.41
CA GLU A 84 -3.12 -15.60 -33.19
C GLU A 84 -2.40 -14.65 -32.24
N ASP A 85 -1.34 -15.14 -31.61
CA ASP A 85 -0.47 -14.30 -30.79
C ASP A 85 0.23 -13.25 -31.66
N PRO A 86 0.37 -12.00 -31.17
CA PRO A 86 1.06 -10.97 -31.92
C PRO A 86 2.56 -11.29 -32.08
N GLN A 87 3.10 -11.01 -33.27
CA GLN A 87 4.52 -11.15 -33.57
C GLN A 87 5.33 -10.03 -32.91
N LEU A 88 6.54 -10.35 -32.42
CA LEU A 88 7.47 -9.36 -31.90
C LEU A 88 8.04 -8.51 -33.04
N LYS A 89 7.97 -7.19 -32.87
CA LYS A 89 8.45 -6.19 -33.82
C LYS A 89 9.96 -5.94 -33.63
N PRO A 90 10.65 -5.33 -34.60
CA PRO A 90 12.01 -4.83 -34.38
C PRO A 90 12.04 -3.75 -33.28
N PRO A 91 13.19 -3.55 -32.62
CA PRO A 91 13.34 -2.61 -31.50
C PRO A 91 13.00 -1.16 -31.87
N GLU A 92 13.17 -0.78 -33.15
CA GLU A 92 12.89 0.56 -33.68
C GLU A 92 11.41 0.95 -33.64
N GLU A 93 10.51 -0.03 -33.68
CA GLU A 93 9.07 0.22 -33.60
C GLU A 93 8.61 0.45 -32.15
N TYR A 94 9.46 0.14 -31.16
CA TYR A 94 9.13 0.33 -29.75
C TYR A 94 9.63 1.69 -29.24
N PRO A 95 8.84 2.37 -28.40
CA PRO A 95 9.27 3.63 -27.80
C PRO A 95 10.56 3.50 -26.99
N GLU A 96 11.42 4.52 -27.08
CA GLU A 96 12.74 4.53 -26.44
C GLU A 96 12.68 4.37 -24.90
N TRP A 97 11.61 4.87 -24.27
CA TRP A 97 11.44 4.77 -22.81
C TRP A 97 11.37 3.32 -22.32
N LEU A 98 10.95 2.37 -23.17
CA LEU A 98 10.88 0.94 -22.83
C LEU A 98 12.25 0.39 -22.46
N PHE A 99 13.28 0.80 -23.20
CA PHE A 99 14.66 0.35 -23.00
C PHE A 99 15.40 1.11 -21.89
N LYS A 100 14.80 2.19 -21.36
CA LYS A 100 15.32 2.98 -20.24
C LYS A 100 14.80 2.52 -18.87
N LEU A 101 13.95 1.49 -18.83
CA LEU A 101 13.40 0.95 -17.59
C LEU A 101 14.49 0.26 -16.76
N ASN A 102 14.44 0.42 -15.43
CA ASN A 102 15.32 -0.31 -14.52
C ASN A 102 14.82 -1.75 -14.34
N LEU A 103 15.52 -2.70 -14.96
CA LEU A 103 15.27 -4.15 -14.82
C LEU A 103 16.01 -4.79 -13.63
N GLY A 104 16.89 -4.02 -12.97
CA GLY A 104 17.69 -4.48 -11.85
C GLY A 104 16.99 -4.33 -10.50
N GLU A 105 17.79 -4.25 -9.45
CA GLU A 105 17.27 -4.03 -8.10
C GLU A 105 16.55 -2.68 -7.99
N ALA A 106 15.47 -2.68 -7.21
CA ALA A 106 14.74 -1.45 -6.91
C ALA A 106 15.66 -0.51 -6.12
N LYS A 107 15.78 0.74 -6.61
CA LYS A 107 16.59 1.79 -6.00
C LYS A 107 16.31 1.92 -4.50
N LYS A 108 17.39 2.00 -3.72
CA LYS A 108 17.30 2.17 -2.27
C LYS A 108 17.05 3.63 -1.92
N LEU A 109 16.58 3.89 -0.70
CA LEU A 109 16.25 5.24 -0.27
C LEU A 109 17.44 6.21 -0.34
N HIS A 110 18.66 5.73 -0.06
CA HIS A 110 19.87 6.56 -0.07
C HIS A 110 20.40 6.88 -1.47
N GLU A 111 19.95 6.14 -2.50
CA GLU A 111 20.31 6.37 -3.90
C GLU A 111 19.33 7.33 -4.60
N LEU A 112 18.18 7.57 -3.97
CA LEU A 112 17.12 8.43 -4.48
C LEU A 112 17.34 9.86 -4.01
N ASP A 113 17.09 10.80 -4.91
CA ASP A 113 17.17 12.22 -4.62
C ASP A 113 15.94 12.72 -3.83
N THR A 114 16.16 13.60 -2.85
CA THR A 114 15.13 14.05 -1.91
C THR A 114 14.03 14.87 -2.55
N ASP A 115 14.31 15.47 -3.70
CA ASP A 115 13.40 16.36 -4.42
C ASP A 115 12.47 15.60 -5.37
N THR A 116 12.67 14.29 -5.52
CA THR A 116 11.86 13.44 -6.38
C THR A 116 10.70 12.78 -5.63
N TRP A 117 9.52 12.67 -6.26
CA TRP A 117 8.36 11.99 -5.68
C TRP A 117 8.63 10.52 -5.29
N GLU A 118 9.50 9.83 -6.04
CA GLU A 118 9.90 8.45 -5.80
C GLU A 118 10.55 8.25 -4.43
N TYR A 119 11.37 9.21 -3.99
CA TYR A 119 12.00 9.21 -2.68
C TYR A 119 10.94 9.20 -1.57
N TRP A 120 9.97 10.10 -1.64
CA TRP A 120 8.90 10.19 -0.64
C TRP A 120 7.99 8.97 -0.64
N LYS A 121 7.72 8.39 -1.82
CA LYS A 121 6.99 7.13 -1.93
C LYS A 121 7.75 5.98 -1.25
N ARG A 122 9.07 5.91 -1.44
CA ARG A 122 9.93 4.90 -0.82
C ARG A 122 10.01 5.09 0.70
N LEU A 123 10.24 6.32 1.16
CA LEU A 123 10.30 6.68 2.58
C LEU A 123 9.00 6.29 3.32
N ARG A 124 7.84 6.60 2.73
CA ARG A 124 6.54 6.22 3.30
C ARG A 124 6.42 4.70 3.46
N LYS A 125 6.88 3.94 2.46
CA LYS A 125 6.83 2.47 2.48
C LYS A 125 7.72 1.90 3.60
N GLU A 126 8.92 2.43 3.76
CA GLU A 126 9.85 2.01 4.82
C GLU A 126 9.33 2.35 6.23
N ASN A 127 8.73 3.54 6.38
CA ASN A 127 8.08 3.92 7.64
C ASN A 127 6.90 3.00 7.98
N MET A 128 6.09 2.63 7.00
CA MET A 128 5.00 1.67 7.19
C MET A 128 5.51 0.29 7.60
N TRP A 129 6.57 -0.21 6.94
CA TRP A 129 7.20 -1.48 7.33
C TRP A 129 7.75 -1.44 8.75
N ARG A 130 8.43 -0.35 9.12
CA ARG A 130 8.92 -0.13 10.49
C ARG A 130 7.78 -0.12 11.49
N PHE A 131 6.71 0.61 11.20
CA PHE A 131 5.52 0.68 12.05
C PHE A 131 4.88 -0.70 12.24
N ASN A 132 4.64 -1.43 11.16
CA ASN A 132 4.07 -2.77 11.19
C ASN A 132 4.95 -3.74 11.97
N ARG A 133 6.28 -3.65 11.83
CA ARG A 133 7.22 -4.46 12.61
C ARG A 133 7.14 -4.18 14.10
N LEU A 134 7.08 -2.90 14.50
CA LEU A 134 7.02 -2.48 15.91
C LEU A 134 5.65 -2.75 16.56
N HIS A 135 4.58 -2.77 15.77
CA HIS A 135 3.21 -3.02 16.27
C HIS A 135 2.80 -4.48 16.12
N LYS A 136 3.66 -5.32 15.55
CA LYS A 136 3.45 -6.75 15.50
C LYS A 136 3.40 -7.30 16.93
N GLY A 137 2.25 -7.84 17.32
CA GLY A 137 2.05 -8.47 18.63
C GLY A 137 1.63 -7.53 19.76
N LYS A 138 1.45 -6.22 19.51
CA LYS A 138 0.80 -5.34 20.49
C LYS A 138 -0.70 -5.66 20.52
N LYS A 139 -1.23 -5.93 21.70
CA LYS A 139 -2.68 -6.03 21.94
C LYS A 139 -3.24 -4.61 22.10
N PHE A 140 -4.49 -4.43 21.70
CA PHE A 140 -5.22 -3.16 21.78
C PHE A 140 -5.41 -2.70 23.23
#